data_AF-A0A919Y075-F1
#
_entry.id   AF-A0A919Y075-F1
#
_cell.length_a   1.000
_cell.length_b   1.000
_cell.length_c   1.000
_cell.angle_alpha   90.00
_cell.angle_beta   90.00
_cell.angle_gamma   90.00
#
_symmetry.space_group_name_H-M   'P 1'
#
loop_
_entity.id
_entity.type
_entity.pdbx_description
1 polymer ?
#
loop_
_entity_poly.entity_id
_entity_poly.type
_entity_poly.pdbx_seq_one_letter_code
_entity_poly.pdbx_strand_id
1 'polypeptide(L)'
;MLEDTESVSEEVTPEQKRIIKVQQDKENLMKQLSEGVLKTATARVAFILNHYPETRDSDRLLTLRYWETFQKDLYNGGVITSQAFLRLEQQSDITRARAKIQNTFKEFRSSEDIQRIRSEREDTYRTSQIQLSEDATPVSFIFYDETGKTQNYISVGGMWRSGQDGVLRSSIMDLRKQLEMESKDEFHFVNVDKKNLENYVRLIDVVAEESANIGFKAICFCQKGSGQKPEDIVTRLYKVGISDGLQHEIETGRISIPRTLNIVKDKEDAKDTLFLEALRLDVAGHIKAAFDGKVKLGAFAAVESHIDPFIQVADVFMGCLNRRLNLPDGTNVKDQLAKYFFDKFGINPETFETEHYYDFINIRMLD
;
A
#
# COMPACT_ATOMS: atom_id res chain seq x y z
N MET A 1 49.02 -36.07 -28.80
CA MET A 1 48.37 -35.01 -28.01
C MET A 1 47.09 -34.65 -28.72
N LEU A 2 45.99 -35.23 -28.28
CA LEU A 2 44.64 -34.83 -28.64
C LEU A 2 44.01 -34.46 -27.30
N GLU A 3 43.68 -33.18 -27.16
CA GLU A 3 43.08 -32.61 -25.95
C GLU A 3 41.65 -33.11 -25.81
N ASP A 4 41.39 -33.71 -24.65
CA ASP A 4 40.06 -34.06 -24.17
C ASP A 4 39.22 -32.79 -24.05
N THR A 5 38.15 -32.73 -24.84
CA THR A 5 37.11 -31.70 -24.71
C THR A 5 36.19 -32.14 -23.57
N GLU A 6 36.45 -31.63 -22.37
CA GLU A 6 35.54 -31.73 -21.23
C GLU A 6 34.19 -31.08 -21.59
N SER A 7 33.17 -31.91 -21.78
CA SER A 7 31.78 -31.48 -21.86
C SER A 7 31.32 -31.05 -20.46
N VAL A 8 31.44 -29.76 -20.16
CA VAL A 8 30.85 -29.16 -18.96
C VAL A 8 29.33 -29.14 -19.14
N SER A 9 28.62 -30.10 -18.57
CA SER A 9 27.17 -30.02 -18.42
C SER A 9 26.84 -29.00 -17.34
N GLU A 10 26.40 -27.80 -17.75
CA GLU A 10 25.88 -26.78 -16.82
C GLU A 10 24.68 -27.35 -16.05
N GLU A 11 24.83 -27.52 -14.73
CA GLU A 11 23.72 -27.87 -13.85
C GLU A 11 22.70 -26.73 -13.80
N VAL A 12 21.65 -26.84 -14.61
CA VAL A 12 20.54 -25.90 -14.65
C VAL A 12 19.88 -25.80 -13.27
N THR A 13 19.88 -24.61 -12.70
CA THR A 13 19.28 -24.35 -11.37
C THR A 13 17.77 -24.66 -11.36
N PRO A 14 17.19 -24.99 -10.19
CA PRO A 14 15.76 -25.30 -10.07
C PRO A 14 14.82 -24.21 -10.59
N GLU A 15 15.27 -22.95 -10.54
CA GLU A 15 14.52 -21.79 -11.00
C GLU A 15 14.52 -21.66 -12.53
N GLN A 16 15.65 -21.90 -13.17
CA GLN A 16 15.76 -21.95 -14.63
C GLN A 16 14.89 -23.08 -15.23
N LYS A 17 14.84 -24.26 -14.57
CA LYS A 17 13.95 -25.38 -14.99
C LYS A 17 12.46 -24.99 -14.94
N ARG A 18 12.05 -24.18 -13.94
CA ARG A 18 10.66 -23.70 -13.84
C ARG A 18 10.32 -22.72 -14.95
N ILE A 19 11.21 -21.79 -15.26
CA ILE A 19 11.01 -20.80 -16.34
C ILE A 19 10.86 -21.49 -17.70
N ILE A 20 11.75 -22.44 -18.00
CA ILE A 20 11.70 -23.22 -19.26
C ILE A 20 10.38 -23.98 -19.37
N LYS A 21 9.94 -24.63 -18.29
CA LYS A 21 8.66 -25.37 -18.26
C LYS A 21 7.46 -24.44 -18.47
N VAL A 22 7.45 -23.27 -17.85
CA VAL A 22 6.39 -22.27 -18.04
C VAL A 22 6.33 -21.79 -19.49
N GLN A 23 7.48 -21.56 -20.12
CA GLN A 23 7.56 -21.14 -21.51
C GLN A 23 7.06 -22.22 -22.47
N GLN A 24 7.44 -23.49 -22.24
CA GLN A 24 6.94 -24.63 -23.02
C GLN A 24 5.43 -24.84 -22.85
N ASP A 25 4.90 -24.73 -21.63
CA ASP A 25 3.46 -24.82 -21.36
C ASP A 25 2.68 -23.69 -22.07
N LYS A 26 3.25 -22.48 -22.10
CA LYS A 26 2.70 -21.32 -22.80
C LYS A 26 2.65 -21.57 -24.31
N GLU A 27 3.75 -21.99 -24.92
CA GLU A 27 3.84 -22.26 -26.36
C GLU A 27 2.86 -23.36 -26.78
N ASN A 28 2.75 -24.41 -25.97
CA ASN A 28 1.77 -25.48 -26.19
C ASN A 28 0.32 -24.98 -26.11
N LEU A 29 0.01 -24.09 -25.17
CA LEU A 29 -1.33 -23.49 -25.06
C LEU A 29 -1.66 -22.62 -26.28
N MET A 30 -0.71 -21.79 -26.72
CA MET A 30 -0.89 -20.95 -27.91
C MET A 30 -1.06 -21.78 -29.19
N LYS A 31 -0.30 -22.87 -29.30
CA LYS A 31 -0.46 -23.84 -30.38
C LYS A 31 -1.85 -24.48 -30.37
N GLN A 32 -2.32 -24.96 -29.21
CA GLN A 32 -3.67 -25.53 -29.06
C GLN A 32 -4.78 -24.54 -29.44
N LEU A 33 -4.62 -23.25 -29.13
CA LEU A 33 -5.56 -22.21 -29.53
C LEU A 33 -5.57 -22.00 -31.04
N SER A 34 -4.39 -21.96 -31.68
CA SER A 34 -4.28 -21.80 -33.13
C SER A 34 -4.83 -22.99 -33.91
N GLU A 35 -4.71 -24.20 -33.35
CA GLU A 35 -5.21 -25.45 -33.93
C GLU A 35 -6.68 -25.74 -33.56
N GLY A 36 -7.30 -24.93 -32.69
CA GLY A 36 -8.69 -25.09 -32.24
C GLY A 36 -8.92 -26.29 -31.30
N VAL A 37 -7.87 -26.82 -30.67
CA VAL A 37 -7.95 -28.01 -29.79
C VAL A 37 -8.31 -27.61 -28.36
N LEU A 38 -9.61 -27.62 -28.04
CA LEU A 38 -10.16 -27.16 -26.75
C LEU A 38 -10.46 -28.30 -25.76
N LYS A 39 -9.48 -29.20 -25.56
CA LYS A 39 -9.64 -30.41 -24.72
C LYS A 39 -9.49 -30.14 -23.22
N THR A 40 -8.74 -29.11 -22.84
CA THR A 40 -8.46 -28.77 -21.43
C THR A 40 -9.26 -27.56 -21.00
N ALA A 41 -9.58 -27.47 -19.69
CA ALA A 41 -10.20 -26.28 -19.10
C ALA A 41 -9.37 -25.02 -19.37
N THR A 42 -8.04 -25.12 -19.32
CA THR A 42 -7.12 -24.01 -19.64
C THR A 42 -7.24 -23.56 -21.09
N ALA A 43 -7.30 -24.47 -22.06
CA ALA A 43 -7.49 -24.10 -23.47
C ALA A 43 -8.85 -23.45 -23.72
N ARG A 44 -9.92 -23.98 -23.10
CA ARG A 44 -11.28 -23.42 -23.18
C ARG A 44 -11.38 -22.03 -22.55
N VAL A 45 -10.77 -21.82 -21.39
CA VAL A 45 -10.70 -20.51 -20.74
C VAL A 45 -9.89 -19.52 -21.59
N ALA A 46 -8.75 -19.94 -22.13
CA ALA A 46 -7.93 -19.08 -22.99
C ALA A 46 -8.68 -18.68 -24.28
N PHE A 47 -9.50 -19.58 -24.85
CA PHE A 47 -10.37 -19.28 -25.98
C PHE A 47 -11.36 -18.16 -25.66
N ILE A 48 -12.02 -18.22 -24.49
CA ILE A 48 -12.98 -17.19 -24.07
C ILE A 48 -12.27 -15.86 -23.81
N LEU A 49 -11.13 -15.86 -23.11
CA LEU A 49 -10.36 -14.64 -22.84
C LEU A 49 -9.85 -13.97 -24.13
N ASN A 50 -9.61 -14.75 -25.18
CA ASN A 50 -9.24 -14.23 -26.49
C ASN A 50 -10.43 -13.59 -27.22
N HIS A 51 -11.57 -14.29 -27.29
CA HIS A 51 -12.74 -13.89 -28.09
C HIS A 51 -13.68 -12.90 -27.37
N TYR A 52 -13.68 -12.89 -26.03
CA TYR A 52 -14.54 -12.05 -25.19
C TYR A 52 -13.68 -11.28 -24.17
N PRO A 53 -13.02 -10.18 -24.58
CA PRO A 53 -12.12 -9.41 -23.71
C PRO A 53 -12.79 -8.88 -22.43
N GLU A 54 -14.10 -8.64 -22.44
CA GLU A 54 -14.86 -8.20 -21.26
C GLU A 54 -14.80 -9.20 -20.10
N THR A 55 -14.54 -10.47 -20.39
CA THR A 55 -14.41 -11.54 -19.38
C THR A 55 -13.07 -11.50 -18.65
N ARG A 56 -12.08 -10.75 -19.17
CA ARG A 56 -10.72 -10.68 -18.61
C ARG A 56 -10.64 -10.03 -17.26
N ASP A 57 -11.71 -9.36 -16.82
CA ASP A 57 -11.77 -8.62 -15.56
C ASP A 57 -12.69 -9.29 -14.53
N SER A 58 -13.68 -10.09 -14.94
CA SER A 58 -14.70 -10.65 -14.04
C SER A 58 -14.79 -12.17 -14.09
N ASP A 59 -14.55 -12.84 -12.94
CA ASP A 59 -14.68 -14.30 -12.83
C ASP A 59 -16.10 -14.79 -13.04
N ARG A 60 -17.09 -14.00 -12.62
CA ARG A 60 -18.50 -14.33 -12.80
C ARG A 60 -18.88 -14.30 -14.27
N LEU A 61 -18.44 -13.25 -14.99
CA LEU A 61 -18.71 -13.12 -16.42
C LEU A 61 -17.99 -14.19 -17.23
N LEU A 62 -16.73 -14.48 -16.90
CA LEU A 62 -15.97 -15.57 -17.52
C LEU A 62 -16.67 -16.92 -17.33
N THR A 63 -17.17 -17.20 -16.12
CA THR A 63 -17.85 -18.45 -15.79
C THR A 63 -19.15 -18.61 -16.57
N LEU A 64 -19.97 -17.56 -16.65
CA LEU A 64 -21.21 -17.59 -17.43
C LEU A 64 -20.93 -17.81 -18.92
N ARG A 65 -19.96 -17.10 -19.48
CA ARG A 65 -19.53 -17.27 -20.88
C ARG A 65 -18.94 -18.66 -21.14
N TYR A 66 -18.26 -19.24 -20.16
CA TYR A 66 -17.72 -20.60 -20.26
C TYR A 66 -18.84 -21.62 -20.38
N TRP A 67 -19.83 -21.55 -19.50
CA TRP A 67 -20.99 -22.43 -19.55
C TRP A 67 -21.79 -22.24 -20.83
N GLU A 68 -22.04 -20.99 -21.25
CA GLU A 68 -22.72 -20.66 -22.51
C GLU A 68 -21.98 -21.14 -23.75
N THR A 69 -20.66 -21.35 -23.70
CA THR A 69 -19.89 -21.73 -24.90
C THR A 69 -19.68 -23.23 -24.96
N PHE A 70 -19.31 -23.85 -23.84
CA PHE A 70 -18.84 -25.25 -23.79
C PHE A 70 -19.80 -26.22 -23.09
N GLN A 71 -20.80 -25.72 -22.36
CA GLN A 71 -21.77 -26.53 -21.60
C GLN A 71 -23.21 -26.06 -21.87
N LYS A 72 -23.52 -25.74 -23.14
CA LYS A 72 -24.82 -25.21 -23.61
C LYS A 72 -26.01 -26.11 -23.27
N ASP A 73 -25.75 -27.40 -23.21
CA ASP A 73 -26.69 -28.45 -22.82
C ASP A 73 -27.13 -28.34 -21.35
N LEU A 74 -26.28 -27.76 -20.50
CA LEU A 74 -26.55 -27.53 -19.08
C LEU A 74 -26.95 -26.09 -18.77
N TYR A 75 -26.46 -25.12 -19.55
CA TYR A 75 -26.76 -23.70 -19.36
C TYR A 75 -26.80 -22.94 -20.70
N ASN A 76 -27.94 -22.33 -21.00
CA ASN A 76 -28.15 -21.53 -22.21
C ASN A 76 -28.75 -20.14 -21.87
N GLY A 77 -28.13 -19.42 -20.94
CA GLY A 77 -28.52 -18.05 -20.60
C GLY A 77 -29.84 -17.91 -19.81
N GLY A 78 -30.36 -19.00 -19.26
CA GLY A 78 -31.64 -19.07 -18.53
C GLY A 78 -31.49 -19.52 -17.07
N VAL A 79 -32.57 -20.05 -16.48
CA VAL A 79 -32.55 -20.54 -15.09
C VAL A 79 -31.74 -21.83 -14.99
N ILE A 80 -30.76 -21.87 -14.09
CA ILE A 80 -29.96 -23.07 -13.81
C ILE A 80 -30.75 -23.95 -12.83
N THR A 81 -31.03 -25.19 -13.22
CA THR A 81 -31.61 -26.18 -12.30
C THR A 81 -30.55 -26.70 -11.33
N SER A 82 -30.95 -27.13 -10.12
CA SER A 82 -30.01 -27.68 -9.14
C SER A 82 -29.21 -28.88 -9.67
N GLN A 83 -29.82 -29.71 -10.53
CA GLN A 83 -29.12 -30.84 -11.16
C GLN A 83 -28.10 -30.39 -12.19
N ALA A 84 -28.40 -29.36 -12.99
CA ALA A 84 -27.45 -28.79 -13.93
C ALA A 84 -26.30 -28.10 -13.18
N PHE A 85 -26.59 -27.34 -12.12
CA PHE A 85 -25.59 -26.65 -11.31
C PHE A 85 -24.50 -27.59 -10.78
N LEU A 86 -24.87 -28.78 -10.31
CA LEU A 86 -23.93 -29.78 -9.80
C LEU A 86 -23.05 -30.42 -10.87
N ARG A 87 -23.43 -30.32 -12.16
CA ARG A 87 -22.69 -30.89 -13.30
C ARG A 87 -21.87 -29.85 -14.06
N LEU A 88 -22.21 -28.57 -13.91
CA LEU A 88 -21.45 -27.48 -14.49
C LEU A 88 -20.04 -27.46 -13.90
N GLU A 89 -19.08 -27.04 -14.74
CA GLU A 89 -17.70 -26.92 -14.29
C GLU A 89 -17.59 -25.84 -13.22
N GLN A 90 -16.89 -26.15 -12.12
CA GLN A 90 -16.87 -25.26 -10.96
C GLN A 90 -16.17 -23.95 -11.29
N GLN A 91 -16.74 -22.85 -10.77
CA GLN A 91 -16.13 -21.53 -10.90
C GLN A 91 -14.68 -21.50 -10.40
N SER A 92 -14.36 -22.24 -9.34
CA SER A 92 -12.99 -22.33 -8.79
C SER A 92 -11.98 -22.87 -9.80
N ASP A 93 -12.35 -23.85 -10.61
CA ASP A 93 -11.45 -24.46 -11.60
C ASP A 93 -11.25 -23.52 -12.81
N ILE A 94 -12.32 -22.84 -13.23
CA ILE A 94 -12.29 -21.80 -14.27
C ILE A 94 -11.40 -20.63 -13.83
N THR A 95 -11.58 -20.14 -12.60
CA THR A 95 -10.76 -19.06 -12.02
C THR A 95 -9.29 -19.48 -11.86
N ARG A 96 -9.01 -20.74 -11.48
CA ARG A 96 -7.64 -21.25 -11.40
C ARG A 96 -6.97 -21.30 -12.77
N ALA A 97 -7.69 -21.74 -13.80
CA ALA A 97 -7.20 -21.75 -15.17
C ALA A 97 -6.91 -20.32 -15.68
N ARG A 98 -7.82 -19.37 -15.41
CA ARG A 98 -7.62 -17.95 -15.71
C ARG A 98 -6.38 -17.39 -15.00
N ALA A 99 -6.21 -17.67 -13.70
CA ALA A 99 -5.06 -17.22 -12.93
C ALA A 99 -3.75 -17.77 -13.51
N LYS A 100 -3.71 -19.05 -13.92
CA LYS A 100 -2.54 -19.62 -14.61
C LYS A 100 -2.22 -18.86 -15.90
N ILE A 101 -3.23 -18.55 -16.71
CA ILE A 101 -3.05 -17.83 -17.98
C ILE A 101 -2.57 -16.38 -17.74
N GLN A 102 -3.24 -15.64 -16.86
CA GLN A 102 -2.96 -14.22 -16.64
C GLN A 102 -1.72 -13.98 -15.77
N ASN A 103 -1.48 -14.78 -14.73
CA ASN A 103 -0.39 -14.56 -13.78
C ASN A 103 0.88 -15.30 -14.18
N THR A 104 0.77 -16.56 -14.62
CA THR A 104 1.92 -17.40 -14.97
C THR A 104 2.35 -17.19 -16.42
N PHE A 105 1.41 -17.24 -17.38
CA PHE A 105 1.74 -17.06 -18.81
C PHE A 105 1.78 -15.59 -19.24
N LYS A 106 1.24 -14.69 -18.42
CA LYS A 106 1.17 -13.24 -18.66
C LYS A 106 0.40 -12.84 -19.92
N GLU A 107 -0.52 -13.70 -20.36
CA GLU A 107 -1.37 -13.52 -21.54
C GLU A 107 -2.79 -13.08 -21.16
N PHE A 108 -3.48 -12.40 -22.09
CA PHE A 108 -4.86 -11.93 -21.92
C PHE A 108 -5.11 -11.20 -20.59
N ARG A 109 -4.19 -10.29 -20.25
CA ARG A 109 -4.18 -9.58 -18.97
C ARG A 109 -5.47 -8.78 -18.75
N SER A 110 -5.84 -8.65 -17.47
CA SER A 110 -6.93 -7.77 -17.04
C SER A 110 -6.56 -6.29 -17.24
N SER A 111 -7.54 -5.40 -17.17
CA SER A 111 -7.31 -3.94 -17.16
C SER A 111 -6.37 -3.52 -16.02
N GLU A 112 -5.66 -2.41 -16.21
CA GLU A 112 -4.66 -1.90 -15.24
C GLU A 112 -5.29 -1.61 -13.87
N ASP A 113 -6.49 -1.04 -13.83
CA ASP A 113 -7.24 -0.78 -12.59
C ASP A 113 -7.54 -2.06 -11.79
N ILE A 114 -7.92 -3.14 -12.47
CA ILE A 114 -8.20 -4.43 -11.83
C ILE A 114 -6.91 -5.11 -11.37
N GLN A 115 -5.81 -4.95 -12.10
CA GLN A 115 -4.49 -5.44 -11.65
C GLN A 115 -4.07 -4.74 -10.34
N ARG A 116 -4.26 -3.43 -10.24
CA ARG A 116 -3.97 -2.62 -9.05
C ARG A 116 -4.80 -3.06 -7.83
N ILE A 117 -6.12 -3.12 -7.97
CA ILE A 117 -7.03 -3.57 -6.89
C ILE A 117 -6.69 -4.99 -6.41
N ARG A 118 -6.28 -5.88 -7.32
CA ARG A 118 -5.91 -7.26 -6.97
C ARG A 118 -4.61 -7.34 -6.19
N SER A 119 -3.62 -6.52 -6.55
CA SER A 119 -2.36 -6.41 -5.80
C SER A 119 -2.62 -5.93 -4.37
N GLU A 120 -3.41 -4.86 -4.21
CA GLU A 120 -3.77 -4.31 -2.89
C GLU A 120 -4.51 -5.33 -2.02
N ARG A 121 -5.44 -6.08 -2.62
CA ARG A 121 -6.15 -7.16 -1.92
C ARG A 121 -5.22 -8.31 -1.54
N GLU A 122 -4.26 -8.66 -2.39
CA GLU A 122 -3.28 -9.71 -2.09
C GLU A 122 -2.41 -9.30 -0.89
N ASP A 123 -1.93 -8.06 -0.85
CA ASP A 123 -1.16 -7.53 0.28
C ASP A 123 -2.00 -7.47 1.55
N THR A 124 -3.27 -7.07 1.44
CA THR A 124 -4.22 -7.10 2.55
C THR A 124 -4.44 -8.53 3.06
N TYR A 125 -4.62 -9.50 2.14
CA TYR A 125 -4.85 -10.90 2.50
C TYR A 125 -3.61 -11.54 3.13
N ARG A 126 -2.43 -11.29 2.57
CA ARG A 126 -1.14 -11.73 3.13
C ARG A 126 -0.97 -11.18 4.55
N THR A 127 -1.30 -9.92 4.75
CA THR A 127 -1.27 -9.28 6.07
C THR A 127 -2.27 -9.93 7.04
N SER A 128 -3.49 -10.21 6.57
CA SER A 128 -4.52 -10.88 7.39
C SER A 128 -4.15 -12.33 7.78
N GLN A 129 -3.48 -13.07 6.90
CA GLN A 129 -3.04 -14.44 7.17
C GLN A 129 -1.89 -14.49 8.19
N ILE A 130 -0.98 -13.51 8.16
CA ILE A 130 0.06 -13.36 9.20
C ILE A 130 -0.60 -13.12 10.58
N GLN A 131 -1.69 -12.34 10.61
CA GLN A 131 -2.42 -11.99 11.83
C GLN A 131 -3.32 -13.09 12.39
N LEU A 132 -3.76 -14.05 11.57
CA LEU A 132 -4.61 -15.18 12.00
C LEU A 132 -3.80 -16.38 12.53
N SER A 133 -2.46 -16.32 12.47
CA SER A 133 -1.60 -17.37 13.03
C SER A 133 -1.58 -17.31 14.56
N GLU A 134 -1.46 -18.46 15.24
CA GLU A 134 -1.39 -18.52 16.72
C GLU A 134 -0.17 -17.78 17.32
N ASP A 135 0.83 -17.47 16.47
CA ASP A 135 2.03 -16.65 16.76
C ASP A 135 1.92 -15.20 16.23
N ALA A 136 0.69 -14.70 16.00
CA ALA A 136 0.44 -13.40 15.38
C ALA A 136 1.10 -12.26 16.16
N THR A 137 2.28 -11.87 15.69
CA THR A 137 2.98 -10.70 16.16
C THR A 137 2.10 -9.48 15.85
N PRO A 138 1.76 -8.63 16.84
CA PRO A 138 0.97 -7.42 16.61
C PRO A 138 1.54 -6.59 15.45
N VAL A 139 0.66 -5.94 14.69
CA VAL A 139 1.04 -5.15 13.52
C VAL A 139 0.74 -3.69 13.77
N SER A 140 1.72 -2.83 13.48
CA SER A 140 1.52 -1.38 13.38
C SER A 140 1.70 -0.93 11.94
N PHE A 141 0.89 0.04 11.53
CA PHE A 141 0.98 0.68 10.23
C PHE A 141 1.48 2.10 10.42
N ILE A 142 2.40 2.51 9.56
CA ILE A 142 2.94 3.85 9.53
C ILE A 142 2.76 4.41 8.13
N PHE A 143 2.13 5.58 8.06
CA PHE A 143 1.84 6.32 6.84
C PHE A 143 2.72 7.56 6.84
N TYR A 144 3.71 7.62 5.96
CA TYR A 144 4.69 8.70 5.91
C TYR A 144 4.48 9.64 4.73
N ASP A 145 4.79 10.90 4.97
CA ASP A 145 4.96 11.94 3.97
C ASP A 145 6.17 12.85 4.31
N GLU A 146 6.60 13.64 3.34
CA GLU A 146 7.79 14.49 3.39
C GLU A 146 7.45 15.92 3.01
N THR A 147 8.04 16.89 3.70
CA THR A 147 7.76 18.29 3.41
C THR A 147 8.99 19.19 3.59
N GLY A 148 8.94 20.38 3.00
CA GLY A 148 9.97 21.41 3.19
C GLY A 148 11.27 21.22 2.41
N LYS A 149 11.32 20.34 1.39
CA LYS A 149 12.52 20.09 0.55
C LYS A 149 13.20 21.36 0.02
N THR A 150 12.43 22.43 -0.19
CA THR A 150 12.92 23.74 -0.70
C THR A 150 12.94 24.86 0.34
N GLN A 151 12.67 24.56 1.62
CA GLN A 151 12.52 25.54 2.70
C GLN A 151 13.64 25.40 3.75
N ASN A 152 13.55 26.09 4.88
CA ASN A 152 14.62 26.07 5.89
C ASN A 152 14.68 24.73 6.63
N TYR A 153 13.52 24.16 6.93
CA TYR A 153 13.38 22.87 7.60
C TYR A 153 12.83 21.83 6.63
N ILE A 154 13.48 20.67 6.57
CA ILE A 154 12.94 19.45 5.96
C ILE A 154 12.37 18.60 7.08
N SER A 155 11.17 18.05 6.88
CA SER A 155 10.53 17.17 7.86
C SER A 155 10.07 15.89 7.19
N VAL A 156 10.23 14.77 7.89
CA VAL A 156 9.70 13.46 7.50
C VAL A 156 8.87 12.95 8.66
N GLY A 157 7.63 12.58 8.40
CA GLY A 157 6.69 12.25 9.45
C GLY A 157 5.38 11.72 8.91
N GLY A 158 4.43 11.49 9.80
CA GLY A 158 3.10 11.08 9.40
C GLY A 158 2.33 10.42 10.53
N MET A 159 1.35 9.62 10.13
CA MET A 159 0.42 8.99 11.03
C MET A 159 0.81 7.53 11.31
N TRP A 160 0.85 7.19 12.59
CA TRP A 160 1.09 5.87 13.13
C TRP A 160 -0.23 5.29 13.60
N ARG A 161 -0.41 3.99 13.45
CA ARG A 161 -1.61 3.29 13.91
C ARG A 161 -1.26 1.91 14.41
N SER A 162 -1.82 1.55 15.56
CA SER A 162 -1.73 0.20 16.11
C SER A 162 -3.00 -0.58 15.75
N GLY A 163 -2.84 -1.79 15.19
CA GLY A 163 -3.96 -2.68 14.89
C GLY A 163 -4.77 -2.33 13.63
N GLN A 164 -5.78 -3.15 13.35
CA GLN A 164 -6.60 -3.10 12.14
C GLN A 164 -7.99 -2.50 12.32
N ASP A 165 -8.25 -1.76 13.41
CA ASP A 165 -9.61 -1.24 13.65
C ASP A 165 -10.13 -0.36 12.49
N GLY A 166 -11.11 -0.88 11.75
CA GLY A 166 -11.63 -0.28 10.53
C GLY A 166 -12.43 1.00 10.77
N VAL A 167 -12.76 1.30 12.02
CA VAL A 167 -13.64 2.41 12.42
C VAL A 167 -13.17 3.74 11.84
N LEU A 168 -11.90 4.13 12.02
CA LEU A 168 -11.39 5.39 11.46
C LEU A 168 -11.50 5.42 9.93
N ARG A 169 -11.21 4.30 9.25
CA ARG A 169 -11.33 4.22 7.79
C ARG A 169 -12.79 4.43 7.38
N SER A 170 -13.74 3.75 8.02
CA SER A 170 -15.16 3.94 7.74
C SER A 170 -15.59 5.38 7.98
N SER A 171 -15.19 6.00 9.09
CA SER A 171 -15.56 7.39 9.41
C SER A 171 -15.03 8.38 8.37
N ILE A 172 -13.80 8.18 7.87
CA ILE A 172 -13.26 9.01 6.78
C ILE A 172 -14.01 8.76 5.46
N MET A 173 -14.36 7.50 5.14
CA MET A 173 -15.14 7.19 3.94
C MET A 173 -16.56 7.77 4.00
N ASP A 174 -17.19 7.73 5.16
CA ASP A 174 -18.51 8.32 5.40
C ASP A 174 -18.44 9.85 5.27
N LEU A 175 -17.38 10.49 5.78
CA LEU A 175 -17.13 11.91 5.58
C LEU A 175 -16.97 12.24 4.08
N ARG A 176 -16.15 11.48 3.33
CA ARG A 176 -15.99 11.69 1.88
C ARG A 176 -17.33 11.59 1.15
N LYS A 177 -18.17 10.63 1.54
CA LYS A 177 -19.52 10.48 0.98
C LYS A 177 -20.43 11.66 1.31
N GLN A 178 -20.38 12.17 2.54
CA GLN A 178 -21.14 13.36 2.95
C GLN A 178 -20.69 14.63 2.23
N LEU A 179 -19.42 14.68 1.81
CA LEU A 179 -18.84 15.78 1.05
C LEU A 179 -19.01 15.62 -0.47
N GLU A 180 -19.71 14.56 -0.93
CA GLU A 180 -19.92 14.26 -2.34
C GLU A 180 -18.60 14.15 -3.14
N MET A 181 -17.54 13.64 -2.50
CA MET A 181 -16.24 13.47 -3.13
C MET A 181 -16.26 12.25 -4.07
N GLU A 182 -15.73 12.42 -5.28
CA GLU A 182 -15.53 11.34 -6.24
C GLU A 182 -14.33 10.47 -5.84
N SER A 183 -14.21 9.28 -6.46
CA SER A 183 -13.12 8.35 -6.15
C SER A 183 -11.71 8.91 -6.38
N LYS A 184 -11.60 9.90 -7.28
CA LYS A 184 -10.35 10.59 -7.63
C LYS A 184 -10.05 11.80 -6.73
N ASP A 185 -11.05 12.29 -6.00
CA ASP A 185 -10.89 13.49 -5.18
C ASP A 185 -10.24 13.09 -3.86
N GLU A 186 -9.26 13.86 -3.40
CA GLU A 186 -8.51 13.55 -2.19
C GLU A 186 -8.39 14.77 -1.27
N PHE A 187 -8.18 14.50 0.01
CA PHE A 187 -7.65 15.51 0.89
C PHE A 187 -6.15 15.63 0.63
N HIS A 188 -5.73 16.80 0.16
CA HIS A 188 -4.33 17.10 -0.07
C HIS A 188 -4.06 18.53 0.41
N PHE A 189 -3.08 18.71 1.28
CA PHE A 189 -2.82 19.97 1.97
C PHE A 189 -2.57 21.13 0.99
N VAL A 190 -1.96 20.84 -0.16
CA VAL A 190 -1.74 21.85 -1.21
C VAL A 190 -3.06 22.43 -1.73
N ASN A 191 -4.16 21.66 -1.71
CA ASN A 191 -5.47 22.03 -2.22
C ASN A 191 -6.34 22.79 -1.20
N VAL A 192 -5.86 23.04 0.01
CA VAL A 192 -6.59 23.80 1.03
C VAL A 192 -6.77 25.25 0.61
N ASP A 193 -8.02 25.70 0.59
CA ASP A 193 -8.46 27.05 0.26
C ASP A 193 -9.64 27.51 1.14
N LYS A 194 -10.11 28.74 0.92
CA LYS A 194 -11.22 29.33 1.71
C LYS A 194 -12.54 28.57 1.59
N LYS A 195 -12.77 27.89 0.46
CA LYS A 195 -14.04 27.22 0.16
C LYS A 195 -14.11 25.84 0.79
N ASN A 196 -12.97 25.16 0.93
CA ASN A 196 -12.91 23.79 1.44
C ASN A 196 -12.32 23.67 2.84
N LEU A 197 -11.87 24.76 3.48
CA LEU A 197 -11.31 24.73 4.84
C LEU A 197 -12.16 23.91 5.82
N GLU A 198 -13.47 24.13 5.82
CA GLU A 198 -14.41 23.43 6.70
C GLU A 198 -14.38 21.90 6.51
N ASN A 199 -14.14 21.43 5.29
CA ASN A 199 -14.04 20.00 5.00
C ASN A 199 -12.79 19.40 5.65
N TYR A 200 -11.67 20.13 5.66
CA TYR A 200 -10.44 19.70 6.34
C TYR A 200 -10.58 19.76 7.86
N VAL A 201 -11.27 20.76 8.40
CA VAL A 201 -11.61 20.84 9.84
C VAL A 201 -12.40 19.59 10.26
N ARG A 202 -13.43 19.22 9.50
CA ARG A 202 -14.22 18.01 9.74
C ARG A 202 -13.39 16.73 9.65
N LEU A 203 -12.43 16.66 8.72
CA LEU A 203 -11.49 15.54 8.65
C LEU A 203 -10.66 15.43 9.94
N ILE A 204 -10.11 16.54 10.40
CA ILE A 204 -9.31 16.59 11.65
C ILE A 204 -10.16 16.16 12.84
N ASP A 205 -11.43 16.58 12.91
CA ASP A 205 -12.35 16.18 13.97
C ASP A 205 -12.58 14.66 14.00
N VAL A 206 -12.88 14.06 12.84
CA VAL A 206 -13.05 12.61 12.70
C VAL A 206 -11.78 11.85 13.13
N VAL A 207 -10.61 12.36 12.77
CA VAL A 207 -9.34 11.75 13.14
C VAL A 207 -9.06 11.88 14.64
N ALA A 208 -9.41 13.01 15.25
CA ALA A 208 -9.24 13.25 16.68
C ALA A 208 -10.11 12.33 17.55
N GLU A 209 -11.30 11.95 17.09
CA GLU A 209 -12.18 10.99 17.78
C GLU A 209 -11.52 9.60 17.97
N GLU A 210 -10.59 9.23 17.09
CA GLU A 210 -9.87 7.95 17.11
C GLU A 210 -8.42 8.07 17.63
N SER A 211 -8.08 9.18 18.29
CA SER A 211 -6.74 9.49 18.83
C SER A 211 -6.15 8.40 19.74
N ALA A 212 -6.99 7.57 20.36
CA ALA A 212 -6.54 6.43 21.17
C ALA A 212 -5.70 5.42 20.38
N ASN A 213 -6.00 5.21 19.09
CA ASN A 213 -5.38 4.17 18.26
C ASN A 213 -4.38 4.69 17.23
N ILE A 214 -4.28 6.02 17.10
CA ILE A 214 -3.40 6.68 16.15
C ILE A 214 -2.36 7.55 16.86
N GLY A 215 -1.29 7.90 16.17
CA GLY A 215 -0.33 8.88 16.66
C GLY A 215 0.30 9.65 15.53
N PHE A 216 0.82 10.84 15.81
CA PHE A 216 1.53 11.65 14.83
C PHE A 216 3.00 11.76 15.21
N LYS A 217 3.90 11.43 14.28
CA LYS A 217 5.33 11.50 14.54
C LYS A 217 6.02 12.21 13.41
N ALA A 218 6.94 13.11 13.73
CA ALA A 218 7.76 13.78 12.74
C ALA A 218 9.16 14.02 13.29
N ILE A 219 10.12 13.95 12.38
CA ILE A 219 11.49 14.38 12.64
C ILE A 219 11.87 15.46 11.64
N CYS A 220 12.45 16.54 12.15
CA CYS A 220 12.66 17.77 11.42
C CYS A 220 14.14 18.16 11.50
N PHE A 221 14.70 18.69 10.41
CA PHE A 221 16.09 19.10 10.34
C PHE A 221 16.23 20.47 9.64
N CYS A 222 17.04 21.36 10.22
CA CYS A 222 17.35 22.64 9.60
C CYS A 222 18.37 22.45 8.47
N GLN A 223 17.90 22.41 7.22
CA GLN A 223 18.81 22.24 6.08
C GLN A 223 19.59 23.52 5.72
N LYS A 224 19.14 24.68 6.21
CA LYS A 224 19.78 25.97 5.96
C LYS A 224 21.22 25.97 6.48
N GLY A 225 22.18 26.08 5.56
CA GLY A 225 23.62 26.11 5.90
C GLY A 225 24.25 24.73 6.13
N SER A 226 23.50 23.63 5.94
CA SER A 226 24.01 22.27 6.14
C SER A 226 24.96 21.78 5.02
N GLY A 227 24.83 22.34 3.81
CA GLY A 227 25.57 21.89 2.61
C GLY A 227 25.20 20.50 2.10
N GLN A 228 24.25 19.80 2.73
CA GLN A 228 23.78 18.48 2.33
C GLN A 228 22.67 18.59 1.28
N LYS A 229 22.53 17.56 0.45
CA LYS A 229 21.43 17.49 -0.52
C LYS A 229 20.11 17.15 0.18
N PRO A 230 18.97 17.75 -0.21
CA PRO A 230 17.67 17.46 0.38
C PRO A 230 17.31 15.98 0.40
N GLU A 231 17.62 15.25 -0.67
CA GLU A 231 17.29 13.82 -0.81
C GLU A 231 18.08 12.96 0.20
N ASP A 232 19.35 13.31 0.44
CA ASP A 232 20.20 12.62 1.42
C ASP A 232 19.72 12.90 2.86
N ILE A 233 19.20 14.10 3.11
CA ILE A 233 18.60 14.48 4.40
C ILE A 233 17.33 13.64 4.62
N VAL A 234 16.40 13.63 3.65
CA VAL A 234 15.15 12.86 3.71
C VAL A 234 15.42 11.39 4.02
N THR A 235 16.36 10.75 3.29
CA THR A 235 16.71 9.35 3.50
C THR A 235 17.15 9.06 4.95
N ARG A 236 17.98 9.95 5.52
CA ARG A 236 18.41 9.83 6.91
C ARG A 236 17.27 10.07 7.90
N LEU A 237 16.40 11.04 7.61
CA LEU A 237 15.25 11.36 8.44
C LEU A 237 14.25 10.20 8.50
N TYR A 238 14.00 9.48 7.42
CA TYR A 238 13.19 8.25 7.49
C TYR A 238 13.75 7.26 8.51
N LYS A 239 15.03 6.93 8.37
CA LYS A 239 15.68 5.95 9.23
C LYS A 239 15.60 6.35 10.71
N VAL A 240 15.99 7.57 11.04
CA VAL A 240 16.01 8.04 12.43
C VAL A 240 14.59 8.25 12.94
N GLY A 241 13.71 8.85 12.15
CA GLY A 241 12.33 9.14 12.52
C GLY A 241 11.50 7.89 12.81
N ILE A 242 11.70 6.80 12.06
CA ILE A 242 11.03 5.53 12.35
C ILE A 242 11.50 4.94 13.68
N SER A 243 12.81 4.91 13.92
CA SER A 243 13.34 4.39 15.19
C SER A 243 12.91 5.23 16.39
N ASP A 244 12.97 6.56 16.26
CA ASP A 244 12.59 7.51 17.30
C ASP A 244 11.09 7.44 17.60
N GLY A 245 10.25 7.43 16.57
CA GLY A 245 8.81 7.27 16.71
C GLY A 245 8.44 5.93 17.35
N LEU A 246 9.15 4.85 17.01
CA LEU A 246 8.91 3.54 17.60
C LEU A 246 9.34 3.49 19.07
N GLN A 247 10.50 4.06 19.40
CA GLN A 247 10.97 4.16 20.77
C GLN A 247 9.96 4.92 21.62
N HIS A 248 9.45 6.04 21.12
CA HIS A 248 8.41 6.82 21.78
C HIS A 248 7.12 6.02 22.04
N GLU A 249 6.63 5.26 21.06
CA GLU A 249 5.43 4.41 21.23
C GLU A 249 5.66 3.29 22.29
N ILE A 250 6.89 2.79 22.42
CA ILE A 250 7.25 1.77 23.42
C ILE A 250 7.36 2.40 24.80
N GLU A 251 8.07 3.51 24.93
CA GLU A 251 8.32 4.20 26.21
C GLU A 251 7.04 4.75 26.83
N THR A 252 6.10 5.18 25.99
CA THR A 252 4.78 5.64 26.43
C THR A 252 3.80 4.49 26.68
N GLY A 253 4.17 3.25 26.35
CA GLY A 253 3.35 2.06 26.59
C GLY A 253 2.20 1.86 25.60
N ARG A 254 2.12 2.66 24.54
CA ARG A 254 1.09 2.55 23.49
C ARG A 254 1.24 1.28 22.66
N ILE A 255 2.46 0.78 22.52
CA ILE A 255 2.73 -0.49 21.86
C ILE A 255 3.66 -1.38 22.70
N SER A 256 3.50 -2.69 22.49
CA SER A 256 4.40 -3.72 23.01
C SER A 256 5.18 -4.40 21.88
N ILE A 257 6.36 -4.93 22.24
CA ILE A 257 7.20 -5.79 21.39
C ILE A 257 7.11 -7.26 21.87
N PRO A 258 7.21 -8.27 21.00
CA PRO A 258 7.59 -8.21 19.59
C PRO A 258 6.50 -7.63 18.68
N ARG A 259 6.89 -7.01 17.56
CA ARG A 259 5.96 -6.31 16.66
C ARG A 259 6.40 -6.35 15.18
N THR A 260 5.44 -6.34 14.27
CA THR A 260 5.67 -6.11 12.83
C THR A 260 5.28 -4.69 12.47
N LEU A 261 6.19 -3.97 11.80
CA LEU A 261 5.92 -2.64 11.27
C LEU A 261 5.68 -2.70 9.76
N ASN A 262 4.53 -2.20 9.33
CA ASN A 262 4.23 -1.95 7.92
C ASN A 262 4.36 -0.46 7.66
N ILE A 263 5.10 -0.10 6.61
CA ILE A 263 5.35 1.28 6.22
C ILE A 263 4.73 1.52 4.85
N VAL A 264 3.95 2.58 4.77
CA VAL A 264 3.31 3.05 3.54
C VAL A 264 3.76 4.49 3.31
N LYS A 265 4.30 4.76 2.13
CA LYS A 265 4.71 6.09 1.66
C LYS A 265 3.80 6.52 0.52
N ASP A 266 3.62 7.83 0.35
CA ASP A 266 3.06 8.34 -0.89
C ASP A 266 3.94 8.03 -2.11
N LYS A 267 3.30 7.68 -3.22
CA LYS A 267 3.96 7.24 -4.44
C LYS A 267 4.41 8.45 -5.26
N GLU A 268 5.72 8.69 -5.28
CA GLU A 268 6.38 9.62 -6.20
C GLU A 268 6.76 8.92 -7.53
N ASP A 269 7.18 9.69 -8.54
CA ASP A 269 7.46 9.22 -9.91
C ASP A 269 8.35 7.97 -10.01
N ALA A 270 8.16 7.19 -11.09
CA ALA A 270 8.70 5.85 -11.33
C ALA A 270 10.23 5.64 -11.31
N LYS A 271 11.05 6.67 -11.04
CA LYS A 271 12.52 6.56 -10.94
C LYS A 271 13.00 5.85 -9.67
N ASP A 272 12.08 5.43 -8.79
CA ASP A 272 12.37 5.25 -7.38
C ASP A 272 12.33 3.80 -6.87
N THR A 273 12.15 2.78 -7.72
CA THR A 273 12.05 1.39 -7.22
C THR A 273 13.34 0.92 -6.54
N LEU A 274 14.50 1.27 -7.09
CA LEU A 274 15.80 0.92 -6.48
C LEU A 274 16.06 1.72 -5.20
N PHE A 275 15.66 2.99 -5.17
CA PHE A 275 15.79 3.85 -4.00
C PHE A 275 14.89 3.38 -2.86
N LEU A 276 13.62 3.07 -3.15
CA LEU A 276 12.68 2.51 -2.18
C LEU A 276 13.17 1.18 -1.61
N GLU A 277 13.73 0.31 -2.46
CA GLU A 277 14.28 -0.97 -1.99
C GLU A 277 15.55 -0.77 -1.14
N ALA A 278 16.41 0.19 -1.49
CA ALA A 278 17.57 0.56 -0.67
C ALA A 278 17.14 1.14 0.69
N LEU A 279 16.15 2.03 0.70
CA LEU A 279 15.57 2.60 1.91
C LEU A 279 14.95 1.50 2.78
N ARG A 280 14.20 0.57 2.18
CA ARG A 280 13.61 -0.59 2.86
C ARG A 280 14.69 -1.43 3.55
N LEU A 281 15.79 -1.74 2.86
CA LEU A 281 16.90 -2.52 3.42
C LEU A 281 17.60 -1.79 4.56
N ASP A 282 17.86 -0.48 4.42
CA ASP A 282 18.50 0.36 5.46
C ASP A 282 17.61 0.45 6.72
N VAL A 283 16.32 0.74 6.54
CA VAL A 283 15.33 0.78 7.63
C VAL A 283 15.20 -0.59 8.31
N ALA A 284 15.11 -1.69 7.55
CA ALA A 284 15.02 -3.04 8.11
C ALA A 284 16.25 -3.41 8.95
N GLY A 285 17.46 -3.10 8.45
CA GLY A 285 18.70 -3.33 9.16
C GLY A 285 18.78 -2.51 10.44
N HIS A 286 18.39 -1.24 10.37
CA HIS A 286 18.43 -0.31 11.50
C HIS A 286 17.44 -0.70 12.61
N ILE A 287 16.17 -0.98 12.27
CA ILE A 287 15.16 -1.41 13.24
C ILE A 287 15.56 -2.73 13.91
N LYS A 288 16.06 -3.69 13.12
CA LYS A 288 16.50 -4.98 13.66
C LYS A 288 17.62 -4.80 14.70
N ALA A 289 18.57 -3.91 14.44
CA ALA A 289 19.66 -3.62 15.36
C ALA A 289 19.19 -2.83 16.59
N ALA A 290 18.33 -1.83 16.43
CA ALA A 290 17.86 -0.97 17.52
C ALA A 290 16.97 -1.70 18.53
N PHE A 291 16.23 -2.72 18.09
CA PHE A 291 15.23 -3.42 18.91
C PHE A 291 15.53 -4.93 19.09
N ASP A 292 16.81 -5.33 19.04
CA ASP A 292 17.27 -6.71 19.25
C ASP A 292 16.50 -7.77 18.44
N GLY A 293 16.09 -7.43 17.21
CA GLY A 293 15.28 -8.29 16.34
C GLY A 293 13.85 -8.58 16.82
N LYS A 294 13.38 -7.94 17.90
CA LYS A 294 11.99 -8.04 18.40
C LYS A 294 11.01 -7.28 17.51
N VAL A 295 11.49 -6.30 16.76
CA VAL A 295 10.71 -5.62 15.72
C VAL A 295 11.16 -6.08 14.35
N LYS A 296 10.19 -6.45 13.51
CA LYS A 296 10.41 -6.86 12.11
C LYS A 296 9.74 -5.88 11.18
N LEU A 297 10.44 -5.53 10.10
CA LEU A 297 9.82 -4.82 8.98
C LEU A 297 8.96 -5.81 8.18
N GLY A 298 7.69 -5.51 8.02
CA GLY A 298 6.73 -6.24 7.20
C GLY A 298 6.69 -5.66 5.79
N ALA A 299 5.52 -5.13 5.39
CA ALA A 299 5.35 -4.45 4.13
C ALA A 299 6.03 -3.08 4.13
N PHE A 300 6.68 -2.74 3.02
CA PHE A 300 7.18 -1.40 2.73
C PHE A 300 6.70 -1.06 1.32
N ALA A 301 5.71 -0.17 1.21
CA ALA A 301 5.00 0.08 -0.04
C ALA A 301 4.88 1.57 -0.34
N ALA A 302 4.91 1.91 -1.62
CA ALA A 302 4.51 3.22 -2.12
C ALA A 302 3.11 3.12 -2.73
N VAL A 303 2.18 3.94 -2.27
CA VAL A 303 0.76 3.92 -2.66
C VAL A 303 0.34 5.31 -3.11
N GLU A 304 -0.54 5.39 -4.11
CA GLU A 304 -1.08 6.68 -4.57
C GLU A 304 -2.02 7.26 -3.49
N SER A 305 -1.75 8.50 -3.06
CA SER A 305 -2.50 9.23 -2.02
C SER A 305 -4.02 9.13 -2.12
N HIS A 306 -4.61 9.21 -3.32
CA HIS A 306 -6.07 9.18 -3.50
C HIS A 306 -6.72 7.84 -3.09
N ILE A 307 -5.91 6.76 -3.05
CA ILE A 307 -6.33 5.39 -2.74
C ILE A 307 -6.38 5.15 -1.23
N ASP A 308 -5.41 5.69 -0.48
CA ASP A 308 -5.30 5.47 0.96
C ASP A 308 -5.64 6.75 1.76
N PRO A 309 -6.79 6.80 2.45
CA PRO A 309 -7.17 7.96 3.26
C PRO A 309 -6.16 8.28 4.37
N PHE A 310 -5.37 7.29 4.82
CA PHE A 310 -4.39 7.51 5.88
C PHE A 310 -3.13 8.23 5.38
N ILE A 311 -2.76 8.03 4.10
CA ILE A 311 -1.71 8.84 3.46
C ILE A 311 -2.17 10.30 3.35
N GLN A 312 -3.44 10.53 3.02
CA GLN A 312 -4.02 11.88 2.99
C GLN A 312 -3.99 12.56 4.37
N VAL A 313 -4.29 11.82 5.44
CA VAL A 313 -4.17 12.34 6.82
C VAL A 313 -2.71 12.65 7.17
N ALA A 314 -1.76 11.81 6.75
CA ALA A 314 -0.33 12.07 6.93
C ALA A 314 0.12 13.34 6.18
N ASP A 315 -0.31 13.53 4.93
CA ASP A 315 -0.03 14.75 4.14
C ASP A 315 -0.64 16.01 4.79
N VAL A 316 -1.88 15.95 5.27
CA VAL A 316 -2.49 17.08 6.01
C VAL A 316 -1.68 17.43 7.26
N PHE A 317 -1.29 16.43 8.05
CA PHE A 317 -0.44 16.63 9.23
C PHE A 317 0.91 17.25 8.86
N MET A 318 1.62 16.68 7.88
CA MET A 318 2.93 17.15 7.46
C MET A 318 2.86 18.56 6.86
N GLY A 319 1.81 18.86 6.11
CA GLY A 319 1.50 20.20 5.62
C GLY A 319 1.27 21.21 6.75
N CYS A 320 0.46 20.85 7.75
CA CYS A 320 0.23 21.67 8.94
C CYS A 320 1.55 21.95 9.70
N LEU A 321 2.36 20.92 9.93
CA LEU A 321 3.67 21.03 10.56
C LEU A 321 4.61 21.95 9.78
N ASN A 322 4.65 21.78 8.46
CA ASN A 322 5.47 22.61 7.58
C ASN A 322 5.11 24.10 7.68
N ARG A 323 3.82 24.43 7.77
CA ARG A 323 3.38 25.83 7.96
C ARG A 323 3.93 26.40 9.26
N ARG A 324 3.86 25.65 10.37
CA ARG A 324 4.32 26.14 11.67
C ARG A 324 5.84 26.27 11.73
N LEU A 325 6.59 25.33 11.14
CA LEU A 325 8.06 25.36 11.15
C LEU A 325 8.67 26.38 10.19
N ASN A 326 8.22 26.39 8.94
CA ASN A 326 8.86 27.19 7.89
C ASN A 326 8.21 28.56 7.70
N LEU A 327 6.99 28.77 8.19
CA LEU A 327 6.21 30.01 8.01
C LEU A 327 5.43 30.38 9.30
N PRO A 328 6.11 30.56 10.45
CA PRO A 328 5.46 30.75 11.75
C PRO A 328 4.51 31.96 11.78
N ASP A 329 4.89 33.05 11.11
CA ASP A 329 4.09 34.29 11.03
C ASP A 329 2.99 34.26 9.94
N GLY A 330 2.74 33.09 9.34
CA GLY A 330 1.72 32.93 8.32
C GLY A 330 0.30 33.13 8.88
N THR A 331 -0.54 33.84 8.12
CA THR A 331 -1.94 34.17 8.48
C THR A 331 -2.97 33.69 7.46
N ASN A 332 -2.56 32.92 6.46
CA ASN A 332 -3.46 32.46 5.40
C ASN A 332 -4.34 31.29 5.86
N VAL A 333 -5.19 30.78 4.96
CA VAL A 333 -6.12 29.69 5.28
C VAL A 333 -5.43 28.41 5.73
N LYS A 334 -4.27 28.09 5.14
CA LYS A 334 -3.47 26.92 5.51
C LYS A 334 -2.85 27.07 6.90
N ASP A 335 -2.53 28.31 7.29
CA ASP A 335 -2.07 28.63 8.65
C ASP A 335 -3.18 28.47 9.69
N GLN A 336 -4.41 28.85 9.33
CA GLN A 336 -5.58 28.64 10.19
C GLN A 336 -5.85 27.16 10.40
N LEU A 337 -5.80 26.35 9.32
CA LEU A 337 -5.93 24.90 9.41
C LEU A 337 -4.81 24.28 10.26
N ALA A 338 -3.56 24.71 10.05
CA ALA A 338 -2.41 24.25 10.84
C ALA A 338 -2.60 24.53 12.32
N LYS A 339 -3.02 25.75 12.68
CA LYS A 339 -3.32 26.10 14.06
C LYS A 339 -4.43 25.22 14.63
N TYR A 340 -5.53 25.05 13.88
CA TYR A 340 -6.64 24.19 14.31
C TYR A 340 -6.20 22.75 14.58
N PHE A 341 -5.36 22.18 13.71
CA PHE A 341 -4.82 20.83 13.90
C PHE A 341 -4.11 20.72 15.25
N PHE A 342 -3.11 21.57 15.50
CA PHE A 342 -2.33 21.52 16.73
C PHE A 342 -3.17 21.81 17.98
N ASP A 343 -4.06 22.82 17.92
CA ASP A 343 -4.98 23.14 19.01
C ASP A 343 -5.91 21.95 19.32
N LYS A 344 -6.44 21.26 18.29
CA LYS A 344 -7.33 20.10 18.45
C LYS A 344 -6.64 18.94 19.17
N PHE A 345 -5.35 18.74 18.91
CA PHE A 345 -4.55 17.69 19.53
C PHE A 345 -3.81 18.16 20.81
N GLY A 346 -4.08 19.39 21.29
CA GLY A 346 -3.50 19.91 22.53
C GLY A 346 -1.99 20.17 22.46
N ILE A 347 -1.49 20.52 21.28
CA ILE A 347 -0.09 20.87 21.04
C ILE A 347 0.04 22.38 20.94
N ASN A 348 1.02 22.94 21.61
CA ASN A 348 1.41 24.31 21.38
C ASN A 348 2.01 24.45 19.96
N PRO A 349 1.38 25.22 19.06
CA PRO A 349 1.79 25.29 17.65
C PRO A 349 3.13 26.02 17.43
N GLU A 350 3.70 26.64 18.46
CA GLU A 350 4.97 27.39 18.41
C GLU A 350 6.13 26.57 18.97
N THR A 351 5.91 25.87 20.09
CA THR A 351 6.95 25.07 20.76
C THR A 351 6.87 23.58 20.42
N PHE A 352 5.75 23.11 19.85
CA PHE A 352 5.41 21.70 19.68
C PHE A 352 5.38 20.89 20.98
N GLU A 353 5.35 21.57 22.12
CA GLU A 353 5.16 20.96 23.43
C GLU A 353 3.68 20.67 23.68
N THR A 354 3.41 19.69 24.54
CA THR A 354 2.06 19.29 24.92
C THR A 354 1.75 19.73 26.35
N GLU A 355 0.58 20.35 26.57
CA GLU A 355 0.14 20.75 27.92
C GLU A 355 -0.45 19.57 28.71
N HIS A 356 -0.83 18.51 28.00
CA HIS A 356 -1.34 17.26 28.54
C HIS A 356 -0.42 16.12 28.08
N TYR A 357 -0.21 15.12 28.95
CA TYR A 357 0.59 13.93 28.66
C TYR A 357 -0.11 13.08 27.60
N TYR A 358 -0.03 13.52 26.35
CA TYR A 358 -0.51 12.80 25.19
C TYR A 358 0.69 12.07 24.57
N ASP A 359 0.74 10.79 24.86
CA ASP A 359 1.68 9.79 24.36
C ASP A 359 1.65 9.58 22.84
N PHE A 360 0.73 10.24 22.12
CA PHE A 360 0.48 9.96 20.72
C PHE A 360 1.16 10.93 19.75
N ILE A 361 1.75 12.06 20.20
CA ILE A 361 2.51 12.97 19.32
C ILE A 361 3.97 13.07 19.74
N ASN A 362 4.89 12.92 18.78
CA ASN A 362 6.31 13.17 18.96
C ASN A 362 6.86 13.93 17.73
N ILE A 363 7.17 15.21 17.92
CA ILE A 363 7.81 16.06 16.91
C ILE A 363 9.21 16.39 17.40
N ARG A 364 10.23 15.84 16.74
CA ARG A 364 11.63 15.99 17.15
C ARG A 364 12.39 16.90 16.20
N MET A 365 12.99 17.95 16.74
CA MET A 365 13.92 18.81 16.02
C MET A 365 15.35 18.24 16.16
N LEU A 366 16.05 18.10 15.03
CA LEU A 366 17.47 17.79 14.98
C LEU A 366 18.26 19.08 14.71
N ASP A 367 19.29 19.29 15.53
CA ASP A 367 20.23 20.41 15.42
C ASP A 367 21.28 20.22 14.31
#